data_AF-A0A317YJL1-F1
#
_entry.id   AF-A0A317YJL1-F1
#
_cell.length_a   1.000
_cell.length_b   1.000
_cell.length_c   1.000
_cell.angle_alpha   90.00
_cell.angle_beta   90.00
_cell.angle_gamma   90.00
#
_symmetry.space_group_name_H-M   'P 1'
#
loop_
_entity.id
_entity.type
_entity.pdbx_description
1 polymer ?
#
loop_
_entity_poly.entity_id
_entity_poly.type
_entity_poly.pdbx_seq_one_letter_code
_entity_poly.pdbx_strand_id
1 'polypeptide(L)'
;MGLFGKSTSKQTAKLKSLVKLAAARLAVVRRPRLGRRSIARSDVGQLLSIGHLDRALVRAEQVIEEDNMLEALDVIELYCKILVEQTAQLEKPKCVLSPCL
;
A
#
# COMPACT_ATOMS: atom_id res chain seq x y z
N MET A 1 -38.90 -15.05 15.55
CA MET A 1 -37.88 -14.07 15.98
C MET A 1 -36.50 -14.72 15.80
N GLY A 2 -35.67 -14.26 14.85
CA GLY A 2 -34.30 -14.77 14.70
C GLY A 2 -33.80 -14.81 13.26
N LEU A 3 -33.45 -13.65 12.67
CA LEU A 3 -33.00 -13.55 11.28
C LEU A 3 -31.85 -12.55 11.05
N PHE A 4 -31.03 -12.28 12.07
CA PHE A 4 -29.93 -11.30 11.99
C PHE A 4 -28.51 -11.87 12.22
N GLY A 5 -28.30 -13.19 12.17
CA GLY A 5 -27.03 -13.81 12.60
C GLY A 5 -26.03 -14.26 11.52
N LYS A 6 -26.31 -14.13 10.21
CA LYS A 6 -25.51 -14.79 9.14
C LYS A 6 -24.77 -13.87 8.17
N SER A 7 -24.96 -12.55 8.20
CA SER A 7 -24.38 -11.63 7.20
C SER A 7 -22.93 -11.24 7.48
N THR A 8 -22.55 -11.08 8.75
CA THR A 8 -21.26 -10.51 9.17
C THR A 8 -20.08 -11.39 8.77
N SER A 9 -20.15 -12.71 8.99
CA SER A 9 -19.08 -13.66 8.64
C SER A 9 -18.77 -13.69 7.13
N LYS A 10 -19.80 -13.69 6.27
CA LYS A 10 -19.61 -13.68 4.81
C LYS A 10 -19.01 -12.36 4.31
N GLN A 11 -19.36 -11.25 4.94
CA GLN A 11 -18.79 -9.93 4.61
C GLN A 11 -17.33 -9.83 5.06
N THR A 12 -16.97 -10.35 6.24
CA THR A 12 -15.58 -10.39 6.72
C THR A 12 -14.68 -11.24 5.82
N ALA A 13 -15.15 -12.42 5.38
CA ALA A 13 -14.38 -13.26 4.46
C ALA A 13 -14.14 -12.58 3.10
N LYS A 14 -15.14 -11.87 2.56
CA LYS A 14 -14.99 -11.07 1.33
C LYS A 14 -14.03 -9.90 1.52
N LEU A 15 -14.09 -9.20 2.65
CA LEU A 15 -13.17 -8.10 2.93
C LEU A 15 -11.73 -8.61 3.02
N LYS A 16 -11.50 -9.73 3.71
CA LYS A 16 -10.18 -10.38 3.78
C LYS A 16 -9.62 -10.73 2.41
N SER A 17 -10.43 -11.31 1.51
CA SER A 17 -9.95 -11.66 0.17
C SER A 17 -9.65 -10.42 -0.67
N LEU A 18 -10.48 -9.38 -0.60
CA LEU A 18 -10.26 -8.12 -1.32
C LEU A 18 -9.01 -7.39 -0.83
N VAL A 19 -8.77 -7.32 0.48
CA VAL A 19 -7.58 -6.67 1.03
C VAL A 19 -6.31 -7.42 0.66
N LYS A 20 -6.32 -8.77 0.68
CA LYS A 20 -5.20 -9.58 0.18
C LYS A 20 -4.92 -9.33 -1.31
N LEU A 21 -5.98 -9.24 -2.11
CA LEU A 21 -5.85 -8.92 -3.54
C LEU A 21 -5.29 -7.51 -3.76
N ALA A 22 -5.74 -6.52 -2.96
CA ALA A 22 -5.21 -5.16 -3.02
C ALA A 22 -3.72 -5.12 -2.68
N ALA A 23 -3.29 -5.80 -1.61
CA ALA A 23 -1.87 -5.92 -1.23
C ALA A 23 -1.02 -6.55 -2.35
N ALA A 24 -1.52 -7.62 -2.99
CA ALA A 24 -0.83 -8.24 -4.12
C ALA A 24 -0.70 -7.29 -5.32
N ARG A 25 -1.74 -6.50 -5.63
CA ARG A 25 -1.72 -5.49 -6.70
C ARG A 25 -0.76 -4.35 -6.41
N LEU A 26 -0.63 -3.90 -5.16
CA LEU A 26 0.36 -2.87 -4.77
C LEU A 26 1.78 -3.32 -5.13
N ALA A 27 2.13 -4.59 -4.85
CA ALA A 27 3.45 -5.13 -5.20
C ALA A 27 3.71 -5.11 -6.71
N VAL A 28 2.69 -5.36 -7.53
CA VAL A 28 2.79 -5.30 -9.00
C VAL A 28 2.99 -3.86 -9.47
N VAL A 29 2.24 -2.90 -8.92
CA VAL A 29 2.33 -1.47 -9.30
C VAL A 29 3.64 -0.84 -8.86
N ARG A 30 4.23 -1.26 -7.73
CA ARG A 30 5.53 -0.75 -7.26
C ARG A 30 6.70 -1.08 -8.19
N ARG A 31 6.72 -2.26 -8.81
CA ARG A 31 7.86 -2.70 -9.65
C ARG A 31 8.21 -1.73 -10.78
N PRO A 32 7.28 -1.33 -11.66
CA PRO A 32 7.62 -0.38 -12.73
C PRO A 32 7.97 1.01 -12.18
N ARG A 33 7.39 1.43 -11.06
CA ARG A 33 7.70 2.71 -10.38
C ARG A 33 9.16 2.76 -9.92
N LEU A 34 9.63 1.70 -9.24
CA LEU A 34 11.04 1.54 -8.84
C LEU A 34 11.99 1.56 -10.05
N GLY A 35 11.60 0.88 -11.14
CA GLY A 35 12.37 0.91 -12.39
C GLY A 35 12.51 2.32 -12.95
N ARG A 36 11.41 3.06 -13.08
CA ARG A 36 11.42 4.45 -13.59
C ARG A 36 12.23 5.38 -12.69
N ARG A 37 12.10 5.26 -11.36
CA ARG A 37 12.93 6.02 -10.42
C ARG A 37 14.42 5.73 -10.61
N SER A 38 14.80 4.46 -10.72
CA SER A 38 16.20 4.06 -10.91
C SER A 38 16.78 4.63 -12.20
N ILE A 39 16.02 4.56 -13.30
CA ILE A 39 16.42 5.12 -14.59
C ILE A 39 16.56 6.64 -14.49
N ALA A 40 15.53 7.33 -14.00
CA ALA A 40 15.56 8.79 -13.86
C ALA A 40 16.73 9.27 -13.00
N ARG A 41 17.04 8.58 -11.89
CA ARG A 41 18.20 8.89 -11.04
C ARG A 41 19.54 8.71 -11.76
N SER A 42 19.67 7.65 -12.56
CA SER A 42 20.85 7.45 -13.40
C SER A 42 20.99 8.56 -14.44
N ASP A 43 19.87 8.92 -15.07
CA ASP A 43 19.82 9.97 -16.09
C ASP A 43 20.22 11.34 -15.51
N VAL A 44 19.79 11.67 -14.28
CA VAL A 44 20.25 12.88 -13.58
C VAL A 44 21.77 12.91 -13.48
N GLY A 45 22.40 11.82 -13.01
CA GLY A 45 23.86 11.77 -12.87
C GLY A 45 24.59 11.92 -14.21
N GLN A 46 24.09 11.27 -15.26
CA GLN A 46 24.66 11.37 -16.61
C GLN A 46 24.48 12.77 -17.22
N LEU A 47 23.34 13.41 -17.01
CA LEU A 47 23.08 14.75 -17.54
C LEU A 47 23.89 15.83 -16.82
N LEU A 48 24.12 15.66 -15.51
CA LEU A 48 24.98 16.55 -14.74
C LEU A 48 26.45 16.44 -15.17
N SER A 49 26.94 15.24 -15.48
CA SER A 49 28.35 15.06 -15.88
C SER A 49 28.69 15.70 -17.23
N ILE A 50 27.71 15.83 -18.12
CA ILE A 50 27.84 16.50 -19.43
C ILE A 50 27.36 17.97 -19.41
N GLY A 51 26.94 18.48 -18.25
CA GLY A 51 26.55 19.90 -18.08
C GLY A 51 25.15 20.27 -18.58
N HIS A 52 24.28 19.30 -18.90
CA HIS A 52 22.91 19.55 -19.34
C HIS A 52 21.95 19.78 -18.17
N LEU A 53 22.08 20.92 -17.50
CA LEU A 53 21.35 21.25 -16.28
C LEU A 53 19.83 21.24 -16.45
N ASP A 54 19.29 21.87 -17.50
CA ASP A 54 17.83 21.93 -17.71
C ASP A 54 17.20 20.54 -17.84
N ARG A 55 17.88 19.62 -18.56
CA ARG A 55 17.42 18.25 -18.70
C ARG A 55 17.60 17.46 -17.39
N ALA A 56 18.68 17.71 -16.65
CA ALA A 56 18.91 17.09 -15.36
C ALA A 56 17.82 17.48 -14.36
N LEU A 57 17.36 18.73 -14.38
CA LEU A 57 16.25 19.21 -13.55
C LEU A 57 14.95 18.45 -13.84
N VAL A 58 14.58 18.32 -15.12
CA VAL A 58 13.38 17.53 -15.51
C VAL A 58 13.47 16.09 -15.03
N ARG A 59 14.65 15.46 -15.11
CA ARG A 59 14.85 14.10 -14.60
C ARG A 59 14.83 14.03 -13.08
N ALA A 60 15.28 15.06 -12.38
CA ALA A 60 15.20 15.15 -10.93
C ALA A 60 13.74 15.30 -10.46
N GLU A 61 12.93 16.10 -11.16
CA GLU A 61 11.48 16.18 -10.92
C GLU A 61 10.81 14.81 -11.07
N GLN A 62 11.19 14.06 -12.11
CA GLN A 62 10.70 12.69 -12.31
C GLN A 62 11.10 11.75 -11.16
N VAL A 63 12.31 11.88 -10.60
CA VAL A 63 12.71 11.10 -9.41
C VAL A 63 11.80 11.40 -8.23
N ILE A 64 11.54 12.69 -7.96
CA ILE A 64 10.68 13.14 -6.87
C ILE A 64 9.25 12.62 -7.05
N GLU A 65 8.70 12.68 -8.27
CA GLU A 65 7.36 12.17 -8.56
C GLU A 65 7.25 10.66 -8.30
N GLU A 66 8.24 9.88 -8.75
CA GLU A 66 8.23 8.43 -8.54
C GLU A 66 8.43 8.06 -7.06
N ASP A 67 9.24 8.81 -6.31
CA ASP A 67 9.39 8.64 -4.86
C ASP A 67 8.09 8.97 -4.12
N ASN A 68 7.46 10.10 -4.40
CA ASN A 68 6.16 10.47 -3.80
C ASN A 68 5.10 9.41 -4.07
N MET A 69 5.06 8.86 -5.29
CA MET A 69 4.14 7.78 -5.63
C MET A 69 4.44 6.48 -4.88
N LEU A 70 5.72 6.15 -4.66
CA LEU A 70 6.10 4.97 -3.86
C LEU A 70 5.71 5.15 -2.39
N GLU A 71 5.95 6.32 -1.81
CA GLU A 71 5.53 6.65 -0.44
C GLU A 71 4.01 6.57 -0.27
N ALA A 72 3.23 7.07 -1.24
CA ALA A 72 1.78 6.90 -1.23
C ALA A 72 1.36 5.43 -1.25
N LEU A 73 2.04 4.57 -2.02
CA LEU A 73 1.80 3.13 -2.03
C LEU A 73 2.16 2.47 -0.69
N ASP A 74 3.20 2.96 0.00
CA ASP A 74 3.59 2.51 1.34
C ASP A 74 2.52 2.81 2.39
N VAL A 75 1.93 4.01 2.34
CA VAL A 75 0.79 4.38 3.19
C VAL A 75 -0.41 3.45 2.92
N ILE A 76 -0.75 3.20 1.66
CA ILE A 76 -1.88 2.31 1.32
C ILE A 76 -1.61 0.86 1.77
N GLU A 77 -0.37 0.38 1.64
CA GLU A 77 0.01 -0.96 2.11
C GLU A 77 -0.11 -1.06 3.64
N LEU A 78 0.30 -0.04 4.37
CA LEU A 78 0.14 0.04 5.82
C LEU A 78 -1.33 -0.08 6.23
N TYR A 79 -2.23 0.68 5.60
CA TYR A 79 -3.66 0.56 5.86
C TYR A 79 -4.21 -0.82 5.54
N CYS A 80 -3.78 -1.45 4.44
CA CYS A 80 -4.17 -2.81 4.12
C CYS A 80 -3.74 -3.81 5.22
N LYS A 81 -2.53 -3.66 5.76
CA LYS A 81 -2.04 -4.51 6.87
C LYS A 81 -2.89 -4.34 8.13
N ILE A 82 -3.20 -3.11 8.51
CA ILE A 82 -4.07 -2.80 9.65
C ILE A 82 -5.45 -3.44 9.47
N LEU A 83 -6.05 -3.33 8.28
CA LEU A 83 -7.37 -3.94 7.99
C LEU A 83 -7.34 -5.47 8.11
N VAL A 84 -6.27 -6.13 7.63
CA VAL A 84 -6.13 -7.59 7.78
C VAL A 84 -6.08 -7.97 9.27
N GLU A 85 -5.32 -7.24 10.08
CA GLU A 85 -5.21 -7.50 11.51
C GLU A 85 -6.56 -7.31 12.23
N GLN A 86 -7.28 -6.23 11.93
CA GLN A 86 -8.61 -5.98 12.50
C GLN A 86 -9.63 -7.05 12.12
N THR A 87 -9.64 -7.53 10.87
CA THR A 87 -10.54 -8.64 10.48
C THR A 87 -10.21 -9.96 11.16
N ALA A 88 -8.96 -10.19 11.57
CA ALA A 88 -8.59 -11.35 12.38
C ALA A 88 -9.14 -11.24 13.81
N GLN A 89 -9.23 -10.02 14.36
CA GLN A 89 -9.86 -9.78 15.67
C GLN A 89 -11.39 -9.90 15.62
N LEU A 90 -12.04 -9.51 14.52
CA LEU A 90 -13.50 -9.59 14.36
C LEU A 90 -14.05 -11.01 14.21
N GLU A 91 -13.24 -11.97 13.74
CA GLU A 91 -13.60 -13.39 13.68
C GLU A 91 -13.40 -14.13 15.00
N LYS A 92 -12.58 -13.58 15.91
CA LYS A 92 -12.54 -14.06 17.29
C LYS A 92 -13.81 -13.52 17.98
N PRO A 93 -14.67 -14.38 18.55
CA PRO A 93 -15.73 -13.87 19.42
C PRO A 93 -15.03 -13.07 20.52
N LYS A 94 -15.44 -11.81 20.70
CA LYS A 94 -15.12 -11.06 21.89
C LYS A 94 -15.65 -11.86 23.09
N CYS A 95 -14.82 -12.69 23.71
CA CYS A 95 -14.94 -12.96 25.13
C CYS A 95 -14.54 -11.66 25.84
N VAL A 96 -15.41 -10.65 25.83
CA VAL A 96 -15.41 -9.65 26.90
C VAL A 96 -16.14 -10.31 28.06
N LEU A 97 -15.41 -11.20 28.75
CA LEU A 97 -15.68 -11.45 30.15
C LEU A 97 -14.39 -11.13 30.89
N SER A 98 -14.33 -9.88 31.33
CA SER A 98 -13.72 -9.54 32.61
C SER A 98 -14.66 -8.55 33.31
N PRO A 99 -15.61 -9.03 34.13
CA PRO A 99 -15.92 -8.33 35.36
C PRO A 99 -14.77 -8.64 36.32
N CYS A 100 -13.88 -7.67 36.58
CA CYS A 100 -12.99 -7.57 37.74
C CYS A 100 -11.97 -6.43 37.52
N LEU A 101 -12.43 -5.18 37.65
CA LEU A 101 -11.92 -4.21 38.64
C LEU A 101 -13.00 -3.16 38.89
#